data_AF-A0AAD6AJ49-F1
#
_entry.id   AF-A0AAD6AJ49-F1
#
_cell.length_a   1.000
_cell.length_b   1.000
_cell.length_c   1.000
_cell.angle_alpha   90.00
_cell.angle_beta   90.00
_cell.angle_gamma   90.00
#
_symmetry.space_group_name_H-M   'P 1'
#
loop_
_entity.id
_entity.type
_entity.pdbx_description
1 polymer ?
#
loop_
_entity_poly.entity_id
_entity_poly.type
_entity_poly.pdbx_seq_one_letter_code
_entity_poly.pdbx_strand_id
1 'polypeptide(L)'
;MTTDSGSNMIKALKDNAWPNLQCFGHRLHNAIENGVKDPRIDRAIGLITESPTRWGSRQRMIERFLEQEKALVRVLVSYSQRRKTQSSRKTIKGKVMRYLDDKYSDSVKDELLDMSSLVDPRFRTTYIDPDKVEPVKKRAVAEMMSLPAPANNSTPQQPGTAVQ
;
A
#
# COMPACT_ATOMS: atom_id res chain seq x y z
N MET A 1 -8.70 35.88 27.11
CA MET A 1 -9.19 36.01 25.72
C MET A 1 -8.49 34.95 24.88
N THR A 2 -9.21 34.17 24.06
CA THR A 2 -8.58 33.13 23.24
C THR A 2 -8.08 33.74 21.95
N THR A 3 -6.76 33.74 21.73
CA THR A 3 -6.14 34.33 20.54
C THR A 3 -5.21 33.34 19.85
N ASP A 4 -4.92 33.59 18.57
CA ASP A 4 -3.83 32.94 17.87
C ASP A 4 -2.48 33.38 18.46
N SER A 5 -1.42 32.63 18.14
CA SER A 5 -0.07 32.90 18.64
C SER A 5 0.65 34.01 17.85
N GLY A 6 -0.08 34.86 17.13
CA GLY A 6 0.50 35.94 16.34
C GLY A 6 1.29 36.91 17.22
N SER A 7 2.54 37.21 16.84
CA SER A 7 3.46 38.04 17.65
C SER A 7 2.87 39.41 18.02
N ASN A 8 2.10 40.01 17.11
CA ASN A 8 1.42 41.30 17.35
C ASN A 8 0.31 41.18 18.40
N MET A 9 -0.46 40.08 18.36
CA MET A 9 -1.53 39.80 19.31
C MET A 9 -0.98 39.44 20.70
N ILE A 10 0.09 38.65 20.77
CA ILE A 10 0.77 38.33 22.03
C ILE A 10 1.32 39.60 22.69
N LYS A 11 1.94 40.48 21.90
CA LYS A 11 2.47 41.75 22.40
C LYS A 11 1.37 42.65 22.94
N ALA A 12 0.28 42.82 22.20
CA ALA A 12 -0.88 43.61 22.65
C ALA A 12 -1.51 43.06 23.94
N LEU A 13 -1.62 41.74 24.11
CA LEU A 13 -2.13 41.13 25.33
C LEU A 13 -1.21 41.36 26.54
N LYS A 14 0.10 41.32 26.31
CA LYS A 14 1.11 41.59 27.35
C LYS A 14 1.09 43.04 27.79
N ASP A 15 1.01 43.97 26.83
CA ASP A 15 1.00 45.42 27.09
C ASP A 15 -0.27 45.85 27.85
N ASN A 16 -1.38 45.12 27.71
CA ASN A 16 -2.64 45.37 28.42
C ASN A 16 -2.86 44.50 29.66
N ALA A 17 -1.87 43.67 30.07
CA ALA A 17 -1.97 42.73 31.19
C ALA A 17 -3.19 41.77 31.13
N TRP A 18 -3.59 41.34 29.93
CA TRP A 18 -4.72 40.44 29.73
C TRP A 18 -4.28 38.97 29.72
N PRO A 19 -5.08 38.05 30.32
CA PRO A 19 -4.79 36.62 30.26
C PRO A 19 -4.91 36.10 28.83
N ASN A 20 -3.79 35.61 28.30
CA ASN A 20 -3.69 34.99 26.99
C ASN A 20 -4.02 33.50 27.08
N LEU A 21 -5.12 33.10 26.45
CA LEU A 21 -5.46 31.69 26.25
C LEU A 21 -5.12 31.34 24.81
N GLN A 22 -4.22 30.37 24.62
CA GLN A 22 -3.80 29.96 23.29
C GLN A 22 -4.94 29.23 22.57
N CYS A 23 -5.21 29.61 21.32
CA CYS A 23 -6.21 28.94 20.50
C CYS A 23 -5.86 27.46 20.29
N PHE A 24 -6.73 26.56 20.78
CA PHE A 24 -6.58 25.12 20.63
C PHE A 24 -6.39 24.71 19.16
N GLY A 25 -7.18 25.28 18.24
CA GLY A 25 -7.09 24.97 16.81
C GLY A 25 -5.72 25.33 16.21
N HIS A 26 -5.16 26.49 16.59
CA HIS A 26 -3.83 26.89 16.11
C HIS A 26 -2.71 26.01 16.69
N ARG A 27 -2.81 25.64 17.98
CA ARG A 27 -1.84 24.71 18.58
C ARG A 27 -1.89 23.32 17.95
N LEU A 28 -3.10 22.83 17.66
CA LEU A 28 -3.28 21.55 17.00
C LEU A 28 -2.74 21.59 15.56
N HIS A 29 -3.03 22.66 14.82
CA HIS A 29 -2.52 22.86 13.47
C HIS A 29 -0.98 22.87 13.45
N ASN A 30 -0.35 23.63 14.34
CA ASN A 30 1.11 23.70 14.44
C ASN A 30 1.72 22.34 14.86
N ALA A 31 1.07 21.59 15.76
CA ALA A 31 1.52 20.26 16.16
C ALA A 31 1.46 19.25 15.00
N ILE A 32 0.38 19.29 14.21
CA ILE A 32 0.24 18.46 13.00
C ILE A 32 1.29 18.87 11.97
N GLU A 33 1.44 20.16 11.67
CA GLU A 33 2.41 20.65 10.69
C GLU A 33 3.85 20.24 11.06
N ASN A 34 4.22 20.37 12.33
CA ASN A 34 5.53 19.94 12.81
C ASN A 34 5.68 18.42 12.81
N GLY A 35 4.61 17.67 13.09
CA GLY A 35 4.60 16.21 12.99
C GLY A 35 4.81 15.73 11.55
N VAL A 36 4.17 16.38 10.57
CA VAL A 36 4.34 16.04 9.14
C VAL A 36 5.75 16.33 8.64
N LYS A 37 6.45 17.31 9.21
CA LYS A 37 7.86 17.61 8.93
C LYS A 37 8.84 16.60 9.55
N ASP A 38 8.39 15.63 10.35
CA ASP A 38 9.26 14.56 10.86
C ASP A 38 9.81 13.73 9.69
N PRO A 39 11.14 13.55 9.58
CA PRO A 39 11.75 12.80 8.48
C PRO A 39 11.22 11.37 8.28
N ARG A 40 10.66 10.75 9.32
CA ARG A 40 10.03 9.42 9.24
C ARG A 40 8.65 9.49 8.60
N ILE A 41 7.87 10.52 8.93
CA ILE A 41 6.55 10.76 8.35
C ILE A 41 6.70 11.24 6.90
N ASP A 42 7.62 12.15 6.63
CA ASP A 42 7.95 12.61 5.28
C ASP A 42 8.39 11.44 4.37
N ARG A 43 9.25 10.54 4.88
CA ARG A 43 9.64 9.32 4.16
C ARG A 43 8.46 8.37 3.92
N ALA A 44 7.58 8.19 4.90
CA ALA A 44 6.40 7.34 4.77
C ALA A 44 5.41 7.91 3.75
N ILE A 45 5.19 9.23 3.76
CA ILE A 45 4.38 9.95 2.75
C ILE A 45 5.04 9.81 1.37
N GLY A 46 6.37 9.94 1.28
CA GLY A 46 7.15 9.69 0.07
C GLY A 46 6.93 8.27 -0.48
N LEU A 47 6.97 7.24 0.37
CA LEU A 47 6.70 5.86 -0.05
C LEU A 47 5.24 5.63 -0.47
N ILE A 48 4.29 6.27 0.23
CA ILE A 48 2.85 6.20 -0.09
C ILE A 48 2.54 6.93 -1.40
N THR A 49 3.30 7.95 -1.78
CA THR A 49 3.15 8.70 -3.04
C THR A 49 3.95 8.09 -4.20
N GLU A 50 5.08 7.44 -3.91
CA GLU A 50 5.88 6.63 -4.84
C GLU A 50 5.19 5.31 -5.25
N SER A 51 4.39 4.72 -4.35
CA SER A 51 3.60 3.51 -4.63
C SER A 51 2.56 3.74 -5.77
N PRO A 52 1.84 4.89 -5.82
CA PRO A 52 1.08 5.37 -6.97
C PRO A 52 1.92 5.57 -8.24
N THR A 53 3.16 6.05 -8.18
CA THR A 53 3.98 6.28 -9.40
C THR A 53 4.64 5.02 -9.95
N ARG A 54 4.88 3.97 -9.15
CA ARG A 54 5.29 2.64 -9.66
C ARG A 54 4.19 1.91 -10.44
N TRP A 55 2.93 2.03 -10.00
CA TRP A 55 1.77 1.60 -10.80
C TRP A 55 1.47 2.61 -11.91
N GLY A 56 1.65 3.90 -11.65
CA GLY A 56 1.34 5.00 -12.55
C GLY A 56 2.13 4.96 -13.85
N SER A 57 3.42 4.60 -13.84
CA SER A 57 4.17 4.40 -15.09
C SER A 57 3.61 3.26 -15.94
N ARG A 58 3.18 2.15 -15.32
CA ARG A 58 2.57 1.02 -16.03
C ARG A 58 1.15 1.34 -16.50
N GLN A 59 0.34 1.97 -15.66
CA GLN A 59 -1.00 2.44 -16.01
C GLN A 59 -0.95 3.42 -17.18
N ARG A 60 -0.07 4.42 -17.15
CA ARG A 60 0.11 5.37 -18.27
C ARG A 60 0.67 4.71 -19.53
N MET A 61 1.50 3.67 -19.38
CA MET A 61 1.96 2.88 -20.52
C MET A 61 0.82 2.06 -21.13
N ILE A 62 -0.03 1.43 -20.30
CA ILE A 62 -1.20 0.66 -20.73
C ILE A 62 -2.26 1.58 -21.34
N GLU A 63 -2.54 2.72 -20.72
CA GLU A 63 -3.47 3.74 -21.22
C GLU A 63 -3.05 4.26 -22.59
N ARG A 64 -1.77 4.62 -22.77
CA ARG A 64 -1.22 4.98 -24.09
C ARG A 64 -1.28 3.83 -25.09
N PHE A 65 -1.05 2.59 -24.65
CA PHE A 65 -1.13 1.41 -25.51
C PHE A 65 -2.56 1.18 -26.02
N LEU A 66 -3.56 1.35 -25.14
CA LEU A 66 -4.98 1.24 -25.48
C LEU A 66 -5.45 2.40 -26.36
N GLU A 67 -5.04 3.64 -26.06
CA GLU A 67 -5.33 4.81 -26.89
C GLU A 67 -4.76 4.66 -28.31
N GLN A 68 -3.57 4.07 -28.43
CA GLN A 68 -2.91 3.84 -29.71
C GLN A 68 -3.21 2.45 -30.32
N GLU A 69 -4.15 1.68 -29.77
CA GLU A 69 -4.40 0.29 -30.17
C GLU A 69 -4.64 0.17 -31.68
N LYS A 70 -5.46 1.05 -32.27
CA LYS A 70 -5.76 1.03 -33.71
C LYS A 70 -4.54 1.35 -34.58
N ALA A 71 -3.69 2.26 -34.13
CA ALA A 71 -2.46 2.64 -34.84
C ALA A 71 -1.40 1.53 -34.76
N LEU A 72 -1.25 0.94 -33.57
CA LEU A 72 -0.39 -0.21 -33.34
C LEU A 72 -0.84 -1.42 -34.14
N VAL A 73 -2.14 -1.73 -34.21
CA VAL A 73 -2.66 -2.82 -35.04
C VAL A 73 -2.34 -2.57 -36.51
N ARG A 74 -2.50 -1.36 -37.04
CA ARG A 74 -2.16 -1.07 -38.45
C ARG A 74 -0.66 -1.25 -38.75
N VAL A 75 0.20 -0.77 -37.87
CA VAL A 75 1.67 -0.90 -38.00
C VAL A 75 2.09 -2.37 -37.82
N LEU A 76 1.53 -3.08 -36.84
CA LEU A 76 1.87 -4.48 -36.57
C LEU A 76 1.28 -5.44 -37.61
N VAL A 77 0.10 -5.17 -38.16
CA VAL A 77 -0.50 -5.92 -39.28
C VAL A 77 0.38 -5.78 -40.52
N SER A 78 0.80 -4.55 -40.86
CA SER A 78 1.73 -4.31 -41.98
C SER A 78 3.12 -4.93 -41.77
N TYR A 79 3.60 -5.03 -40.53
CA TYR A 79 4.78 -5.84 -40.18
C TYR A 79 4.51 -7.36 -40.24
N SER A 80 3.30 -7.83 -39.96
CA SER A 80 2.93 -9.25 -39.97
C SER A 80 2.87 -9.85 -41.38
N GLN A 81 2.43 -9.07 -42.38
CA GLN A 81 2.52 -9.48 -43.79
C GLN A 81 3.99 -9.70 -44.23
N ARG A 82 4.95 -9.08 -43.55
CA ARG A 82 6.39 -9.19 -43.83
C ARG A 82 7.08 -10.38 -43.15
N ARG A 83 6.43 -11.06 -42.21
CA ARG A 83 7.02 -12.20 -41.48
C ARG A 83 5.98 -13.29 -41.24
N LYS A 84 6.11 -14.38 -41.99
CA LYS A 84 5.64 -15.73 -41.63
C LYS A 84 6.29 -16.21 -40.30
N THR A 85 6.08 -15.54 -39.16
CA THR A 85 6.69 -15.90 -37.85
C THR A 85 5.65 -16.13 -36.76
N GLN A 86 4.68 -17.02 -37.02
CA GLN A 86 3.85 -17.64 -35.98
C GLN A 86 4.66 -18.67 -35.17
N SER A 87 5.73 -19.23 -35.74
CA SER A 87 6.57 -20.29 -35.13
C SER A 87 7.39 -19.78 -33.93
N SER A 88 8.22 -18.75 -34.11
CA SER A 88 9.15 -18.30 -33.06
C SER A 88 8.49 -17.70 -31.81
N ARG A 89 7.33 -17.04 -31.93
CA ARG A 89 6.59 -16.50 -30.77
C ARG A 89 6.04 -17.62 -29.89
N LYS A 90 5.51 -18.68 -30.51
CA LYS A 90 5.05 -19.88 -29.79
C LYS A 90 6.22 -20.61 -29.13
N THR A 91 7.37 -20.67 -29.79
CA THR A 91 8.59 -21.27 -29.24
C THR A 91 9.10 -20.50 -28.02
N ILE A 92 9.12 -19.16 -28.05
CA ILE A 92 9.55 -18.34 -26.91
C ILE A 92 8.56 -18.47 -25.75
N LYS A 93 7.25 -18.36 -26.03
CA LYS A 93 6.20 -18.55 -25.00
C LYS A 93 6.33 -19.93 -24.33
N GLY A 94 6.53 -20.99 -25.12
CA GLY A 94 6.71 -22.34 -24.60
C GLY A 94 7.95 -22.47 -23.73
N LYS A 95 9.10 -21.91 -24.13
CA LYS A 95 10.33 -21.93 -23.34
C LYS A 95 10.19 -21.19 -22.02
N VAL A 96 9.55 -20.02 -22.02
CA VAL A 96 9.31 -19.23 -20.80
C VAL A 96 8.35 -19.96 -19.87
N MET A 97 7.21 -20.45 -20.38
CA MET A 97 6.25 -21.20 -19.57
C MET A 97 6.89 -22.44 -18.95
N ARG A 98 7.66 -23.20 -19.73
CA ARG A 98 8.35 -24.40 -19.23
C ARG A 98 9.37 -24.07 -18.14
N TYR A 99 10.17 -23.02 -18.29
CA TYR A 99 11.10 -22.58 -17.25
C TYR A 99 10.38 -22.13 -15.97
N LEU A 100 9.23 -21.46 -16.11
CA LEU A 100 8.43 -21.05 -14.96
C LEU A 100 7.83 -22.28 -14.25
N ASP A 101 7.28 -23.22 -15.02
CA ASP A 101 6.75 -24.47 -14.47
C ASP A 101 7.85 -25.22 -13.72
N ASP A 102 9.00 -25.49 -14.37
CA ASP A 102 10.13 -26.19 -13.76
C ASP A 102 10.65 -25.52 -12.46
N LYS A 103 10.53 -24.20 -12.32
CA LYS A 103 11.04 -23.43 -11.17
C LYS A 103 10.00 -23.21 -10.06
N TYR A 104 8.72 -23.19 -10.42
CA TYR A 104 7.62 -22.77 -9.55
C TYR A 104 6.49 -23.81 -9.43
N SER A 105 6.64 -25.02 -9.97
CA SER A 105 5.66 -26.11 -9.86
C SER A 105 5.53 -26.75 -8.47
N ASP A 106 6.23 -26.23 -7.46
CA ASP A 106 6.20 -26.80 -6.12
C ASP A 106 4.83 -26.56 -5.46
N SER A 107 4.13 -27.65 -5.10
CA SER A 107 2.82 -27.62 -4.42
C SER A 107 2.83 -26.73 -3.17
N VAL A 108 3.92 -26.72 -2.40
CA VAL A 108 4.05 -25.91 -1.18
C VAL A 108 4.07 -24.41 -1.50
N LYS A 109 4.69 -24.01 -2.62
CA LYS A 109 4.72 -22.60 -3.05
C LYS A 109 3.36 -22.15 -3.58
N ASP A 110 2.67 -23.04 -4.30
CA ASP A 110 1.31 -22.79 -4.81
C ASP A 110 0.34 -22.52 -3.66
N GLU A 111 0.33 -23.40 -2.65
CA GLU A 111 -0.50 -23.20 -1.45
C GLU A 111 -0.17 -21.92 -0.68
N LEU A 112 1.12 -21.60 -0.55
CA LEU A 112 1.55 -20.36 0.12
C LEU A 112 1.11 -19.12 -0.64
N LEU A 113 1.19 -19.15 -1.97
CA LEU A 113 0.77 -18.05 -2.84
C LEU A 113 -0.74 -17.86 -2.82
N ASP A 114 -1.52 -18.94 -2.77
CA ASP A 114 -2.97 -18.90 -2.64
C ASP A 114 -3.38 -18.24 -1.31
N MET A 115 -2.78 -18.66 -0.20
CA MET A 115 -3.04 -18.06 1.12
C MET A 115 -2.58 -16.60 1.17
N SER A 116 -1.41 -16.29 0.61
CA SER A 116 -0.87 -14.91 0.56
C SER A 116 -1.74 -13.98 -0.29
N SER A 117 -2.27 -14.48 -1.41
CA SER A 117 -3.17 -13.74 -2.28
C SER A 117 -4.48 -13.46 -1.57
N LEU A 118 -5.03 -14.43 -0.85
CA LEU A 118 -6.29 -14.28 -0.12
C LEU A 118 -6.21 -13.19 0.96
N VAL A 119 -5.09 -13.10 1.69
CA VAL A 119 -4.91 -12.12 2.77
C VAL A 119 -4.51 -10.72 2.27
N ASP A 120 -3.99 -10.58 1.04
CA ASP A 120 -3.68 -9.28 0.44
C ASP A 120 -4.97 -8.64 -0.14
N PRO A 121 -5.45 -7.49 0.38
CA PRO A 121 -6.68 -6.86 -0.07
C PRO A 121 -6.71 -6.47 -1.56
N ARG A 122 -5.53 -6.32 -2.18
CA ARG A 122 -5.41 -5.97 -3.60
C ARG A 122 -5.63 -7.18 -4.51
N PHE A 123 -5.29 -8.37 -4.04
CA PHE A 123 -5.29 -9.60 -4.84
C PHE A 123 -6.49 -10.49 -4.51
N ARG A 124 -6.79 -10.71 -3.22
CA ARG A 124 -7.91 -11.53 -2.77
C ARG A 124 -7.96 -12.87 -3.51
N THR A 125 -9.02 -13.11 -4.28
CA THR A 125 -9.24 -14.36 -5.02
C THR A 125 -8.88 -14.24 -6.51
N THR A 126 -8.29 -13.13 -6.95
CA THR A 126 -8.07 -12.85 -8.39
C THR A 126 -7.04 -13.79 -9.03
N TYR A 127 -6.08 -14.29 -8.27
CA TYR A 127 -5.00 -15.15 -8.77
C TYR A 127 -5.07 -16.59 -8.26
N ILE A 128 -6.14 -16.93 -7.54
CA ILE A 128 -6.40 -18.28 -7.03
C ILE A 128 -7.28 -18.98 -8.05
N ASP A 129 -7.01 -20.25 -8.32
CA ASP A 129 -7.89 -21.08 -9.14
C ASP A 129 -9.32 -21.09 -8.54
N PRO A 130 -10.37 -20.81 -9.33
CA PRO A 130 -11.75 -20.76 -8.84
C PRO A 130 -12.18 -22.01 -8.05
N ASP A 131 -11.65 -23.19 -8.40
CA ASP A 131 -11.97 -24.45 -7.72
C ASP A 131 -11.29 -24.54 -6.34
N LYS A 132 -10.20 -23.80 -6.13
CA LYS A 132 -9.42 -23.77 -4.88
C LYS A 132 -9.84 -22.65 -3.92
N VAL A 133 -10.59 -21.65 -4.38
CA VAL A 133 -10.97 -20.48 -3.56
C VAL A 133 -11.68 -20.86 -2.27
N GLU A 134 -12.69 -21.72 -2.33
CA GLU A 134 -13.46 -22.13 -1.15
C GLU A 134 -12.64 -22.95 -0.14
N PRO A 135 -11.83 -23.95 -0.56
CA PRO A 135 -10.86 -24.61 0.31
C PRO A 135 -9.89 -23.65 1.00
N VAL A 136 -9.30 -22.69 0.27
CA VAL A 136 -8.30 -21.74 0.80
C VAL A 136 -8.92 -20.82 1.84
N LYS A 137 -10.16 -20.33 1.60
CA LYS A 137 -10.91 -19.56 2.61
C LYS A 137 -11.16 -20.35 3.89
N LYS A 138 -11.62 -21.61 3.77
CA LYS A 138 -11.89 -22.47 4.92
C LYS A 138 -10.63 -22.71 5.76
N ARG A 139 -9.50 -22.98 5.10
CA ARG A 139 -8.19 -23.11 5.74
C ARG A 139 -7.81 -21.85 6.50
N ALA A 140 -7.91 -20.67 5.88
CA ALA A 140 -7.60 -19.39 6.52
C ALA A 140 -8.45 -19.14 7.76
N VAL A 141 -9.76 -19.43 7.69
CA VAL A 141 -10.67 -19.29 8.85
C VAL A 141 -10.28 -20.26 9.97
N ALA A 142 -9.98 -21.51 9.64
CA ALA A 142 -9.56 -22.51 10.63
C ALA A 142 -8.24 -22.11 11.32
N GLU A 143 -7.26 -21.64 10.55
CA GLU A 143 -5.99 -21.15 11.08
C GLU A 143 -6.20 -19.93 12.00
N MET A 144 -7.03 -18.96 11.59
CA MET A 144 -7.38 -17.80 12.42
C MET A 144 -8.07 -18.21 13.74
N MET A 145 -8.97 -19.20 13.70
CA MET A 145 -9.68 -19.71 14.88
C MET A 145 -8.78 -20.51 15.82
N SER A 146 -7.66 -21.05 15.31
CA SER A 146 -6.68 -21.81 16.09
C SER A 146 -5.65 -20.93 16.81
N LEU A 147 -5.58 -19.63 16.50
CA LEU A 147 -4.65 -18.72 17.15
C LEU A 147 -5.05 -18.51 18.62
N PRO A 148 -4.11 -18.66 19.57
CA PRO A 148 -4.37 -18.36 20.97
C PRO A 148 -4.78 -16.89 21.12
N ALA A 149 -5.76 -16.63 21.97
CA ALA A 149 -6.19 -15.27 22.29
C ALA A 149 -4.98 -14.41 22.70
N PRO A 150 -4.94 -13.11 22.32
CA PRO A 150 -3.85 -12.24 22.71
C PRO A 150 -3.73 -12.24 24.24
N ALA A 151 -2.56 -12.60 24.75
CA ALA A 151 -2.26 -12.53 26.17
C ALA A 151 -2.49 -11.08 26.63
N ASN A 152 -3.52 -10.88 27.46
CA ASN A 152 -3.78 -9.62 28.15
C ASN A 152 -2.63 -9.35 29.12
N ASN A 153 -1.56 -8.72 28.63
CA ASN A 153 -0.54 -8.11 29.49
C ASN A 153 -1.05 -6.74 29.98
N SER A 154 -2.20 -6.75 30.66
CA SER A 154 -2.75 -5.61 31.37
C SER A 154 -2.51 -5.82 32.87
N THR A 155 -1.26 -5.71 33.30
CA THR A 155 -0.96 -5.57 34.73
C THR A 155 -1.26 -4.12 35.13
N PRO A 156 -2.15 -3.87 36.12
CA PRO A 156 -2.35 -2.52 36.63
C PRO A 156 -1.07 -2.07 37.34
N GLN A 157 -0.39 -1.06 36.79
CA GLN A 157 0.76 -0.44 37.41
C GLN A 157 0.29 0.33 38.66
N GLN A 158 0.69 -0.13 39.85
CA GLN A 158 0.41 0.56 41.11
C GLN A 158 1.07 1.94 41.15
N PRO A 159 0.44 2.94 41.80
CA PRO A 159 0.99 4.28 41.92
C PRO A 159 2.27 4.26 42.78
N GLY A 160 3.36 4.78 42.19
CA GLY A 160 4.66 4.86 42.83
C GLY A 160 4.63 5.72 44.10
N THR A 161 5.31 5.21 45.12
CA THR A 161 5.53 5.83 46.42
C THR A 161 6.33 7.13 46.26
N ALA A 162 5.77 8.25 46.72
CA ALA A 162 6.51 9.49 46.89
C ALA A 162 7.52 9.29 48.05
N VAL A 163 8.81 9.34 47.73
CA VAL A 163 9.88 9.43 48.73
C VAL A 163 10.03 10.91 49.08
N GLN A 164 10.11 11.15 50.39
CA GLN A 164 10.12 12.43 51.10
C GLN A 164 11.28 13.34 50.70
#